data_AF-A0A2V5WWS4-F1
#
_entry.id   AF-A0A2V5WWS4-F1
#
_cell.length_a   1.000
_cell.length_b   1.000
_cell.length_c   1.000
_cell.angle_alpha   90.00
_cell.angle_beta   90.00
_cell.angle_gamma   90.00
#
_symmetry.space_group_name_H-M   'P 1'
#
loop_
_entity.id
_entity.type
_entity.pdbx_description
1 polymer ?
#
loop_
_entity_poly.entity_id
_entity_poly.type
_entity_poly.pdbx_seq_one_letter_code
_entity_poly.pdbx_strand_id
1 'polypeptide(L)'
;DMDASQKADLLSFVRDDGKGFIGIHSAAITFTGWPDYGQMLGGYFDGHPWGQFNAPLVVEDAKFPGMNNFTTTFTLFDEIYQIKDFSRQNVRVLLSLDADKIDLSRKSVKRTDKDFAVIWARNYGKGRVLYNGLGHVQAVWERSDFQKMWLEIVQWSIGLIPGDATPRSKPQK
;
A
#
# COMPACT_ATOMS: atom_id res chain seq x y z
N ASP A 1 -1.13 10.41 20.89
CA ASP A 1 -0.13 10.69 19.84
C ASP A 1 1.27 10.36 20.32
N MET A 2 2.17 10.09 19.36
CA MET A 2 3.60 9.95 19.64
C MET A 2 4.20 11.32 19.94
N ASP A 3 5.05 11.40 20.96
CA ASP A 3 5.84 12.59 21.25
C ASP A 3 7.00 12.77 20.24
N ALA A 4 7.76 13.86 20.38
CA ALA A 4 8.85 14.17 19.46
C ALA A 4 9.97 13.11 19.46
N SER A 5 10.31 12.53 20.61
CA SER A 5 11.33 11.49 20.70
C SER A 5 10.86 10.20 20.03
N GLN A 6 9.64 9.76 20.31
CA GLN A 6 9.04 8.57 19.71
C GLN A 6 8.95 8.71 18.18
N LYS A 7 8.58 9.90 17.69
CA LYS A 7 8.57 10.21 16.26
C LYS A 7 9.96 10.10 15.63
N ALA A 8 10.98 10.65 16.27
CA ALA A 8 12.36 10.57 15.81
C ALA A 8 12.86 9.11 15.81
N ASP A 9 12.57 8.35 16.86
CA ASP A 9 12.97 6.95 17.01
C ASP A 9 12.36 6.07 15.90
N LEU A 10 11.07 6.24 15.59
CA LEU A 10 10.42 5.49 14.50
C LEU A 10 11.09 5.79 13.15
N LEU A 11 11.33 7.07 12.84
CA LEU A 11 11.98 7.43 11.58
C LEU A 11 13.41 6.90 11.50
N SER A 12 14.18 6.98 12.58
CA SER A 12 15.56 6.46 12.66
C SER A 12 15.59 4.94 12.48
N PHE A 13 14.70 4.21 13.17
CA PHE A 13 14.57 2.76 13.09
C PHE A 13 14.36 2.29 11.64
N VAL A 14 13.51 2.98 10.88
CA VAL A 14 13.28 2.65 9.48
C VAL A 14 14.43 3.17 8.60
N ARG A 15 14.68 4.47 8.63
CA ARG A 15 15.57 5.16 7.68
C ARG A 15 17.03 4.81 7.86
N ASP A 16 17.51 4.83 9.10
CA ASP A 16 18.93 4.85 9.42
C ASP A 16 19.44 3.44 9.80
N ASP A 17 18.64 2.71 10.60
CA ASP A 17 18.91 1.32 11.01
C ASP A 17 18.46 0.27 9.97
N GLY A 18 17.70 0.70 8.95
CA GLY A 18 17.30 -0.14 7.82
C GLY A 18 16.26 -1.21 8.15
N LYS A 19 15.43 -0.98 9.17
CA LYS A 19 14.39 -1.91 9.60
C LYS A 19 13.13 -1.80 8.75
N GLY A 20 12.29 -2.83 8.84
CA GLY A 20 11.04 -2.91 8.10
C GLY A 20 9.91 -2.13 8.77
N PHE A 21 9.03 -1.55 7.98
CA PHE A 21 7.74 -0.99 8.43
C PHE A 21 6.63 -1.44 7.50
N ILE A 22 5.54 -1.97 8.06
CA ILE A 22 4.34 -2.36 7.32
C ILE A 22 3.16 -1.56 7.86
N GLY A 23 2.62 -0.67 7.03
CA GLY A 23 1.36 0.03 7.31
C GLY A 23 0.18 -0.73 6.70
N ILE A 24 -0.89 -0.90 7.48
CA ILE A 24 -2.08 -1.64 7.04
C ILE A 24 -3.30 -0.73 7.17
N HIS A 25 -4.10 -0.66 6.10
CA HIS A 25 -5.39 0.01 6.02
C HIS A 25 -5.37 1.43 6.62
N SER A 26 -5.88 1.62 7.85
CA SER A 26 -5.94 2.91 8.54
C SER A 26 -4.57 3.54 8.86
N ALA A 27 -3.45 2.85 8.59
CA ALA A 27 -2.12 3.44 8.59
C ALA A 27 -2.04 4.71 7.72
N ALA A 28 -2.75 4.77 6.58
CA ALA A 28 -2.79 5.97 5.75
C ALA A 28 -3.60 7.15 6.34
N ILE A 29 -4.47 6.90 7.33
CA ILE A 29 -5.22 7.93 8.08
C ILE A 29 -4.45 8.32 9.35
N THR A 30 -3.39 7.60 9.69
CA THR A 30 -2.60 7.84 10.89
C THR A 30 -1.61 9.00 10.66
N PHE A 31 -1.43 9.84 11.68
CA PHE A 31 -0.45 10.94 11.69
C PHE A 31 -0.50 11.87 10.46
N THR A 32 -1.69 12.21 9.96
CA THR A 32 -1.86 13.10 8.79
C THR A 32 -1.28 14.51 8.98
N GLY A 33 -1.01 14.92 10.22
CA GLY A 33 -0.33 16.17 10.56
C GLY A 33 1.20 16.08 10.67
N TRP A 34 1.81 14.92 10.38
CA TRP A 34 3.24 14.69 10.50
C TRP A 34 3.87 14.36 9.13
N PRO A 35 4.36 15.36 8.38
CA PRO A 35 4.84 15.19 7.01
C PRO A 35 5.81 14.03 6.78
N ASP A 36 6.75 13.80 7.70
CA ASP A 36 7.75 12.73 7.55
C ASP A 36 7.12 11.33 7.57
N TYR A 37 6.01 11.13 8.30
CA TYR A 37 5.29 9.86 8.29
C TYR A 37 4.70 9.58 6.91
N GLY A 38 4.04 10.55 6.28
CA GLY A 38 3.55 10.39 4.91
C GLY A 38 4.66 10.26 3.89
N GLN A 39 5.80 10.93 4.09
CA GLN A 39 6.97 10.71 3.25
C GLN A 39 7.52 9.29 3.40
N MET A 40 7.52 8.72 4.62
CA MET A 40 7.91 7.34 4.86
C MET A 40 6.91 6.36 4.25
N LEU A 41 5.60 6.57 4.47
CA LEU A 41 4.54 5.67 4.01
C LEU A 41 4.34 5.72 2.48
N GLY A 42 4.48 6.91 1.87
CA GLY A 42 4.25 7.15 0.44
C GLY A 42 2.92 7.82 0.08
N GLY A 43 2.22 8.39 1.06
CA GLY A 43 0.98 9.14 0.85
C GLY A 43 0.06 9.09 2.07
N TYR A 44 -1.07 9.78 1.99
CA TYR A 44 -2.11 9.80 3.01
C TYR A 44 -3.48 9.46 2.44
N PHE A 45 -4.37 9.02 3.30
CA PHE A 45 -5.78 8.88 2.98
C PHE A 45 -6.38 10.17 2.43
N ASP A 46 -7.19 10.03 1.39
CA ASP A 46 -7.94 11.13 0.78
C ASP A 46 -9.40 10.75 0.49
N GLY A 47 -9.92 9.77 1.23
CA GLY A 47 -11.28 9.27 1.12
C GLY A 47 -11.36 7.82 0.65
N HIS A 48 -12.56 7.29 0.72
CA HIS A 48 -12.98 5.96 0.28
C HIS A 48 -14.20 6.09 -0.64
N PRO A 49 -14.05 6.57 -1.88
CA PRO A 49 -15.18 6.98 -2.71
C PRO A 49 -16.21 5.88 -2.95
N TRP A 50 -15.77 4.63 -2.93
CA TRP A 50 -16.60 3.45 -3.20
C TRP A 50 -17.19 2.81 -1.94
N GLY A 51 -16.74 3.19 -0.74
CA GLY A 51 -17.06 2.50 0.51
C GLY A 51 -16.54 1.06 0.50
N GLN A 52 -17.28 0.16 1.16
CA GLN A 52 -17.10 -1.29 1.00
C GLN A 52 -17.80 -1.75 -0.29
N PHE A 53 -17.08 -2.44 -1.17
CA PHE A 53 -17.61 -2.92 -2.44
C PHE A 53 -16.78 -4.08 -2.98
N ASN A 54 -17.28 -4.74 -4.03
CA ASN A 54 -16.53 -5.73 -4.79
C ASN A 54 -15.48 -5.02 -5.67
N ALA A 55 -14.31 -4.77 -5.11
CA ALA A 55 -13.20 -4.07 -5.73
C ALA A 55 -12.55 -4.91 -6.85
N PRO A 56 -12.52 -4.43 -8.11
CA PRO A 56 -11.75 -5.05 -9.17
C PRO A 56 -10.26 -4.65 -9.01
N LEU A 57 -9.41 -5.62 -8.74
CA LEU A 57 -8.00 -5.41 -8.43
C LEU A 57 -7.09 -5.99 -9.51
N VAL A 58 -5.98 -5.31 -9.76
CA VAL A 58 -4.94 -5.69 -10.73
C VAL A 58 -3.62 -5.84 -9.99
N VAL A 59 -3.02 -7.04 -10.06
CA VAL A 59 -1.65 -7.29 -9.61
C VAL A 59 -0.71 -6.73 -10.66
N GLU A 60 0.00 -5.66 -10.31
CA GLU A 60 0.91 -5.00 -11.23
C GLU A 60 2.31 -5.64 -11.23
N ASP A 61 2.70 -6.33 -10.14
CA ASP A 61 3.99 -7.03 -10.03
C ASP A 61 3.85 -8.36 -9.30
N ALA A 62 3.56 -9.41 -10.04
CA ALA A 62 3.48 -10.77 -9.50
C ALA A 62 4.84 -11.34 -9.06
N LYS A 63 5.97 -10.69 -9.38
CA LYS A 63 7.30 -11.14 -8.95
C LYS A 63 7.67 -10.66 -7.55
N PHE A 64 6.98 -9.64 -7.03
CA PHE A 64 7.21 -9.16 -5.68
C PHE A 64 6.71 -10.21 -4.66
N PRO A 65 7.46 -10.47 -3.55
CA PRO A 65 7.06 -11.44 -2.54
C PRO A 65 5.62 -11.24 -2.04
N GLY A 66 4.86 -12.33 -2.02
CA GLY A 66 3.45 -12.33 -1.62
C GLY A 66 2.47 -12.04 -2.75
N MET A 67 2.86 -11.32 -3.81
CA MET A 67 1.95 -10.93 -4.90
C MET A 67 1.66 -12.06 -5.89
N ASN A 68 2.53 -13.07 -5.96
CA ASN A 68 2.34 -14.31 -6.72
C ASN A 68 1.20 -15.21 -6.19
N ASN A 69 0.66 -14.92 -4.99
CA ASN A 69 -0.46 -15.67 -4.40
C ASN A 69 -1.81 -15.32 -5.04
N PHE A 70 -1.87 -14.31 -5.89
CA PHE A 70 -3.09 -13.85 -6.56
C PHE A 70 -3.00 -14.04 -8.07
N THR A 71 -4.15 -14.19 -8.72
CA THR A 71 -4.25 -14.06 -10.18
C THR A 71 -3.97 -12.62 -10.61
N THR A 72 -3.56 -12.42 -11.86
CA THR A 72 -3.26 -11.08 -12.41
C THR A 72 -4.38 -10.06 -12.18
N THR A 73 -5.62 -10.52 -12.26
CA THR A 73 -6.79 -9.74 -11.83
C THR A 73 -7.67 -10.59 -10.94
N PHE A 74 -8.31 -9.97 -9.96
CA PHE A 74 -9.29 -10.62 -9.08
C PHE A 74 -10.27 -9.59 -8.52
N THR A 75 -11.33 -10.07 -7.87
CA THR A 75 -12.29 -9.23 -7.17
C THR A 75 -12.26 -9.55 -5.69
N LEU A 76 -12.33 -8.53 -4.85
CA LEU A 76 -12.34 -8.64 -3.39
C LEU A 76 -13.39 -7.72 -2.81
N PHE A 77 -14.23 -8.23 -1.90
CA PHE A 77 -15.09 -7.37 -1.09
C PHE A 77 -14.27 -6.73 0.04
N ASP A 78 -14.05 -5.42 -0.03
CA ASP A 78 -13.26 -4.66 0.95
C ASP A 78 -13.57 -3.16 0.86
N GLU A 79 -13.02 -2.35 1.78
CA GLU A 79 -13.03 -0.88 1.70
C GLU A 79 -11.72 -0.36 1.11
N ILE A 80 -11.81 0.39 0.00
CA ILE A 80 -10.62 0.88 -0.72
C ILE A 80 -10.47 2.40 -0.61
N TYR A 81 -9.27 2.82 -0.22
CA TYR A 81 -8.88 4.21 -0.11
C TYR A 81 -8.34 4.75 -1.43
N GLN A 82 -8.65 6.02 -1.73
CA GLN A 82 -7.81 6.82 -2.61
C GLN A 82 -6.79 7.60 -1.76
N ILE A 83 -5.63 7.85 -2.35
CA ILE A 83 -4.45 8.36 -1.61
C ILE A 83 -3.99 9.68 -2.24
N LYS A 84 -3.80 10.71 -1.40
CA LYS A 84 -3.17 11.99 -1.75
C LYS A 84 -1.67 11.97 -1.43
N ASP A 85 -0.96 12.96 -1.97
CA ASP A 85 0.50 13.09 -1.83
C ASP A 85 1.26 11.83 -2.29
N PHE A 86 0.66 11.13 -3.25
CA PHE A 86 1.16 9.89 -3.83
C PHE A 86 1.83 10.16 -5.18
N SER A 87 2.93 9.47 -5.46
CA SER A 87 3.55 9.44 -6.78
C SER A 87 4.25 8.11 -7.03
N ARG A 88 4.04 7.53 -8.22
CA ARG A 88 4.75 6.33 -8.70
C ARG A 88 6.26 6.50 -8.82
N GLN A 89 6.76 7.74 -8.83
CA GLN A 89 8.19 8.01 -8.80
C GLN A 89 8.82 7.71 -7.43
N ASN A 90 7.99 7.60 -6.38
CA ASN A 90 8.44 7.40 -5.01
C ASN A 90 8.19 5.98 -4.50
N VAL A 91 7.36 5.20 -5.20
CA VAL A 91 6.91 3.89 -4.75
C VAL A 91 6.85 2.88 -5.89
N ARG A 92 7.00 1.61 -5.55
CA ARG A 92 6.65 0.49 -6.40
C ARG A 92 5.23 0.03 -6.12
N VAL A 93 4.31 0.32 -7.03
CA VAL A 93 2.94 -0.20 -6.95
C VAL A 93 2.93 -1.70 -7.24
N LEU A 94 2.28 -2.44 -6.34
CA LEU A 94 2.13 -3.90 -6.36
C LEU A 94 0.70 -4.30 -6.75
N LEU A 95 -0.28 -3.56 -6.24
CA LEU A 95 -1.71 -3.77 -6.49
C LEU A 95 -2.41 -2.43 -6.71
N SER A 96 -3.33 -2.37 -7.66
CA SER A 96 -4.17 -1.19 -7.94
C SER A 96 -5.61 -1.58 -8.24
N LEU A 97 -6.53 -0.61 -8.17
CA LEU A 97 -7.89 -0.79 -8.72
C LEU A 97 -7.86 -0.74 -10.25
N ASP A 98 -8.67 -1.57 -10.88
CA ASP A 98 -8.97 -1.45 -12.30
C ASP A 98 -9.92 -0.26 -12.53
N ALA A 99 -9.34 0.89 -12.89
CA ALA A 99 -10.08 2.14 -13.06
C ALA A 99 -11.15 2.08 -14.17
N ASP A 100 -11.08 1.11 -15.08
CA ASP A 100 -12.09 0.93 -16.14
C ASP A 100 -13.33 0.17 -15.64
N LYS A 101 -13.27 -0.39 -14.43
CA LYS A 101 -14.34 -1.21 -13.83
C LYS A 101 -14.94 -0.59 -12.57
N ILE A 102 -14.63 0.67 -12.28
CA ILE A 102 -15.15 1.39 -11.11
C ILE A 102 -15.89 2.65 -11.54
N ASP A 103 -16.86 3.07 -10.73
CA ASP A 103 -17.61 4.29 -10.94
C ASP A 103 -16.77 5.52 -10.60
N LEU A 104 -16.23 6.18 -11.63
CA LEU A 104 -15.45 7.40 -11.51
C LEU A 104 -16.32 8.68 -11.44
N SER A 105 -17.64 8.57 -11.57
CA SER A 105 -18.55 9.73 -11.52
C SER A 105 -18.86 10.21 -10.10
N ARG A 106 -18.49 9.42 -9.08
CA ARG A 106 -18.70 9.77 -7.68
C ARG A 106 -17.96 11.06 -7.33
N LYS A 107 -18.67 12.03 -6.77
CA LYS A 107 -18.13 13.36 -6.40
C LYS A 107 -16.92 13.31 -5.46
N SER A 108 -16.76 12.23 -4.70
CA SER A 108 -15.64 12.01 -3.77
C SER A 108 -14.38 11.46 -4.44
N VAL A 109 -14.44 11.04 -5.71
CA VAL A 109 -13.25 10.65 -6.49
C VAL A 109 -12.46 11.91 -6.82
N LYS A 110 -11.21 11.98 -6.34
CA LYS A 110 -10.35 13.17 -6.50
C LYS A 110 -9.21 12.97 -7.49
N ARG A 111 -8.77 11.73 -7.71
CA ARG A 111 -7.70 11.43 -8.68
C ARG A 111 -8.23 11.40 -10.10
N THR A 112 -7.72 12.31 -10.94
CA THR A 112 -8.08 12.44 -12.35
C THR A 112 -7.23 11.57 -13.28
N ASP A 113 -6.05 11.14 -12.82
CA ASP A 113 -5.10 10.31 -13.57
C ASP A 113 -5.49 8.82 -13.62
N LYS A 114 -6.62 8.45 -13.01
CA LYS A 114 -7.14 7.08 -12.94
C LYS A 114 -6.13 6.07 -12.36
N ASP A 115 -5.29 6.54 -11.43
CA ASP A 115 -4.26 5.74 -10.82
C ASP A 115 -4.52 5.52 -9.33
N PHE A 116 -5.23 4.44 -9.01
CA PHE A 116 -5.63 4.12 -7.64
C PHE A 116 -4.78 2.95 -7.12
N ALA A 117 -3.58 3.25 -6.63
CA ALA A 117 -2.73 2.26 -5.97
C ALA A 117 -3.34 1.81 -4.63
N VAL A 118 -3.27 0.51 -4.37
CA VAL A 118 -3.87 -0.14 -3.19
C VAL A 118 -2.78 -0.74 -2.30
N ILE A 119 -1.77 -1.38 -2.89
CA ILE A 119 -0.60 -1.90 -2.19
C ILE A 119 0.65 -1.40 -2.90
N TRP A 120 1.62 -0.88 -2.14
CA TRP A 120 2.92 -0.50 -2.67
C TRP A 120 4.05 -0.75 -1.69
N ALA A 121 5.24 -0.96 -2.23
CA ALA A 121 6.49 -1.04 -1.50
C ALA A 121 7.39 0.14 -1.86
N ARG A 122 8.31 0.51 -0.97
CA ARG A 122 9.38 1.47 -1.26
C ARG A 122 10.55 1.27 -0.31
N ASN A 123 11.70 1.82 -0.69
CA ASN A 123 12.77 2.09 0.24
C ASN A 123 12.57 3.48 0.88
N TYR A 124 12.86 3.60 2.16
CA TYR A 124 12.95 4.87 2.89
C TYR A 124 14.26 4.89 3.67
N GLY A 125 15.23 5.68 3.19
CA GLY A 125 16.63 5.49 3.60
C GLY A 125 17.09 4.06 3.29
N LYS A 126 17.57 3.36 4.30
CA LYS A 126 17.95 1.93 4.23
C LYS A 126 16.79 0.98 4.51
N GLY A 127 15.65 1.49 4.95
CA GLY A 127 14.51 0.71 5.42
C GLY A 127 13.60 0.25 4.30
N ARG A 128 12.90 -0.86 4.56
CA ARG A 128 11.90 -1.47 3.67
C ARG A 128 10.51 -1.11 4.18
N VAL A 129 9.77 -0.32 3.41
CA VAL A 129 8.42 0.13 3.78
C VAL A 129 7.41 -0.46 2.82
N LEU A 130 6.33 -1.02 3.36
CA LEU A 130 5.17 -1.43 2.59
C LEU A 130 3.91 -0.83 3.19
N TYR A 131 3.02 -0.37 2.32
CA TYR A 131 1.64 -0.06 2.68
C TYR A 131 0.72 -1.04 1.97
N ASN A 132 -0.22 -1.61 2.73
CA ASN A 132 -1.32 -2.39 2.22
C ASN A 132 -2.65 -1.72 2.62
N GLY A 133 -3.42 -1.24 1.64
CA GLY A 133 -4.72 -0.61 1.87
C GLY A 133 -5.86 -1.59 2.17
N LEU A 134 -5.66 -2.89 1.97
CA LEU A 134 -6.67 -3.94 2.18
C LEU A 134 -6.75 -4.37 3.65
N GLY A 135 -7.86 -5.03 4.00
CA GLY A 135 -8.08 -5.66 5.30
C GLY A 135 -9.12 -4.98 6.19
N HIS A 136 -10.07 -4.23 5.63
CA HIS A 136 -11.17 -3.64 6.40
C HIS A 136 -12.09 -4.70 6.98
N VAL A 137 -12.47 -5.69 6.16
CA VAL A 137 -13.39 -6.75 6.57
C VAL A 137 -12.65 -8.00 7.07
N GLN A 138 -13.17 -8.62 8.13
CA GLN A 138 -12.57 -9.81 8.75
C GLN A 138 -12.30 -10.94 7.73
N ALA A 139 -13.23 -11.15 6.80
CA ALA A 139 -13.13 -12.20 5.79
C ALA A 139 -11.84 -12.12 4.95
N VAL A 140 -11.23 -10.94 4.78
CA VAL A 140 -9.95 -10.78 4.07
C VAL A 140 -8.82 -11.50 4.82
N TRP A 141 -8.81 -11.44 6.16
CA TRP A 141 -7.79 -12.04 7.02
C TRP A 141 -7.88 -13.56 7.10
N GLU A 142 -9.05 -14.12 6.79
CA GLU A 142 -9.30 -15.57 6.80
C GLU A 142 -8.91 -16.25 5.47
N ARG A 143 -8.62 -15.47 4.42
CA ARG A 143 -8.23 -16.03 3.12
C ARG A 143 -6.80 -16.55 3.14
N SER A 144 -6.61 -17.77 2.64
CA SER A 144 -5.29 -18.42 2.60
C SER A 144 -4.28 -17.73 1.69
N ASP A 145 -4.71 -17.09 0.61
CA ASP A 145 -3.84 -16.31 -0.28
C ASP A 145 -3.32 -15.03 0.40
N PHE A 146 -4.16 -14.34 1.18
CA PHE A 146 -3.75 -13.20 2.01
C PHE A 146 -2.79 -13.60 3.14
N GLN A 147 -3.03 -14.73 3.81
CA GLN A 147 -2.14 -15.21 4.86
C GLN A 147 -0.73 -15.55 4.32
N LYS A 148 -0.65 -16.17 3.14
CA LYS A 148 0.62 -16.42 2.44
C LYS A 148 1.29 -15.12 2.00
N MET A 149 0.52 -14.18 1.44
CA MET A 149 1.00 -12.85 1.10
C MET A 149 1.63 -12.17 2.33
N TRP A 150 0.97 -12.20 3.48
CA TRP A 150 1.48 -11.61 4.72
C TRP A 150 2.78 -12.25 5.20
N LEU A 151 2.88 -13.58 5.16
CA LEU A 151 4.10 -14.29 5.51
C LEU A 151 5.29 -13.80 4.66
N GLU A 152 5.12 -13.74 3.34
CA GLU A 152 6.17 -13.32 2.42
C GLU A 152 6.48 -11.82 2.54
N ILE A 153 5.47 -10.95 2.72
CA ILE A 153 5.67 -9.52 2.97
C ILE A 153 6.46 -9.29 4.26
N VAL A 154 6.14 -10.02 5.33
CA VAL A 154 6.88 -9.93 6.60
C VAL A 154 8.32 -10.38 6.38
N GLN A 155 8.55 -11.55 5.77
CA GLN A 155 9.89 -12.05 5.44
C GLN A 155 10.70 -11.03 4.62
N TRP A 156 10.09 -10.42 3.61
CA TRP A 156 10.71 -9.35 2.83
C TRP A 156 11.05 -8.13 3.68
N SER A 157 10.12 -7.65 4.50
CA SER A 157 10.31 -6.44 5.33
C SER A 157 11.48 -6.59 6.31
N ILE A 158 11.68 -7.79 6.86
CA ILE A 158 12.80 -8.10 7.76
C ILE A 158 14.06 -8.58 7.03
N GLY A 159 14.04 -8.66 5.69
CA GLY A 159 15.21 -8.95 4.86
C GLY A 159 15.57 -10.43 4.73
N LEU A 160 14.64 -11.36 5.00
CA LEU A 160 14.85 -12.79 4.82
C LEU A 160 14.75 -13.25 3.36
N ILE A 161 13.97 -12.54 2.53
CA ILE A 161 13.81 -12.84 1.10
C ILE A 161 13.95 -11.55 0.27
N PRO A 162 14.47 -11.64 -0.97
CA PRO A 162 14.64 -10.48 -1.83
C PRO A 162 13.30 -9.98 -2.38
N GLY A 163 13.21 -8.68 -2.65
CA GLY A 163 12.08 -8.07 -3.34
C GLY A 163 12.45 -6.65 -3.79
N ASP A 164 12.31 -6.39 -5.09
CA ASP A 164 12.60 -5.07 -5.65
C ASP A 164 11.52 -4.07 -5.23
N ALA A 165 11.89 -3.04 -4.49
CA ALA A 165 11.01 -1.94 -4.10
C ALA A 165 11.31 -0.65 -4.86
N THR A 166 12.09 -0.73 -5.94
CA THR A 166 12.43 0.42 -6.78
C THR A 166 11.17 0.94 -7.46
N PRO A 167 10.92 2.27 -7.40
CA PRO A 167 9.79 2.88 -8.09
C PRO A 167 9.78 2.57 -9.59
N ARG A 168 8.59 2.48 -10.17
CA ARG A 168 8.42 2.20 -11.61
C ARG A 168 7.14 2.84 -12.14
N SER A 169 7.12 3.08 -13.45
CA SER A 169 5.92 3.50 -14.16
C SER A 169 4.82 2.44 -14.10
N LYS A 170 3.58 2.86 -14.36
CA LYS A 170 2.43 1.95 -14.49
C LYS A 170 2.68 0.98 -15.64
N PRO A 171 2.57 -0.34 -15.44
CA PRO A 171 2.68 -1.30 -16.52
C PRO A 171 1.62 -1.05 -17.60
N GLN A 172 1.97 -1.34 -18.86
CA GLN A 172 0.98 -1.38 -19.94
C GLN A 172 0.09 -2.61 -19.74
N LYS A 173 -1.22 -2.45 -19.97
CA LYS A 173 -2.22 -3.52 -19.91
C LYS A 173 -2.00 -4.54 -21.03
#